data_AF-A0A2N7B584-F1
#
_entry.id   AF-A0A2N7B584-F1
#
_cell.length_a   1.000
_cell.length_b   1.000
_cell.length_c   1.000
_cell.angle_alpha   90.00
_cell.angle_beta   90.00
_cell.angle_gamma   90.00
#
_symmetry.space_group_name_H-M   'P 1'
#
loop_
_entity.id
_entity.type
_entity.pdbx_description
1 polymer ?
#
loop_
_entity_poly.entity_id
_entity_poly.type
_entity_poly.pdbx_seq_one_letter_code
_entity_poly.pdbx_strand_id
1 'polypeptide(L)'
;MNLIFGRSWAGRLPFLIFSTLTMACSKDNTEITTNAGNAVPIDSVATISTSPEGNTDRAVNAEDLLANATFSSTVSIAFGSSVTISNPLAGKGVAITESNGDVIITSTVAEVAYILSGVSNNGSVKIYSDKKFKLTLNGLTLTNTDGPALNIQSSKRAFIELADQTTNILTDGATYAANATEDQKATLFSEGQLIFSGQGSLSVQGKLQTRHL
;
A
#
# COMPACT_ATOMS: atom_id res chain seq x y z
N MET A 1 -54.55 -38.31 37.65
CA MET A 1 -55.43 -39.49 37.62
C MET A 1 -55.95 -39.63 36.20
N ASN A 2 -55.69 -40.77 35.58
CA ASN A 2 -56.53 -41.47 34.61
C ASN A 2 -57.22 -40.73 33.43
N LEU A 3 -56.94 -41.29 32.24
CA LEU A 3 -57.87 -41.71 31.17
C LEU A 3 -58.38 -40.68 30.15
N ILE A 4 -58.07 -40.87 28.85
CA ILE A 4 -58.84 -41.50 27.73
C ILE A 4 -59.98 -40.64 27.16
N PHE A 5 -60.09 -40.71 25.83
CA PHE A 5 -61.22 -40.48 24.91
C PHE A 5 -61.17 -39.14 24.17
N GLY A 6 -61.47 -39.05 22.87
CA GLY A 6 -62.15 -39.95 21.96
C GLY A 6 -62.19 -39.35 20.54
N ARG A 7 -62.78 -40.12 19.63
CA ARG A 7 -62.60 -40.07 18.17
C ARG A 7 -63.55 -39.08 17.45
N SER A 8 -63.21 -38.85 16.17
CA SER A 8 -64.12 -38.68 15.02
C SER A 8 -64.67 -37.28 14.72
N TRP A 9 -64.42 -36.75 13.52
CA TRP A 9 -65.33 -36.82 12.35
C TRP A 9 -64.70 -36.05 11.15
N ALA A 10 -64.81 -36.64 9.97
CA ALA A 10 -64.49 -36.11 8.64
C ALA A 10 -65.02 -34.70 8.28
N GLY A 11 -64.25 -33.94 7.52
CA GLY A 11 -64.69 -32.73 6.82
C GLY A 11 -63.76 -32.41 5.66
N ARG A 12 -64.32 -32.40 4.44
CA ARG A 12 -63.63 -32.28 3.15
C ARG A 12 -63.01 -30.89 2.89
N LEU A 13 -61.90 -30.92 2.16
CA LEU A 13 -61.15 -29.92 1.36
C LEU A 13 -61.84 -28.56 1.04
N PRO A 14 -61.06 -27.45 0.94
CA PRO A 14 -60.23 -27.21 -0.26
C PRO A 14 -58.80 -26.75 0.08
N PHE A 15 -57.77 -27.36 -0.51
CA PHE A 15 -57.11 -26.87 -1.74
C PHE A 15 -56.57 -25.43 -1.62
N LEU A 16 -55.38 -25.30 -1.03
CA LEU A 16 -54.46 -24.20 -1.33
C LEU A 16 -53.05 -24.80 -1.42
N ILE A 17 -52.57 -25.00 -2.65
CA ILE A 17 -51.23 -25.48 -2.94
C ILE A 17 -50.27 -24.30 -2.71
N PHE A 18 -49.60 -24.26 -1.56
CA PHE A 18 -48.37 -23.49 -1.41
C PHE A 18 -47.22 -24.37 -1.89
N SER A 19 -46.91 -24.28 -3.19
CA SER A 19 -45.74 -24.93 -3.78
C SER A 19 -44.50 -24.15 -3.35
N THR A 20 -43.81 -24.65 -2.33
CA THR A 20 -42.47 -24.17 -1.98
C THR A 20 -41.50 -24.66 -3.05
N LEU A 21 -41.06 -23.75 -3.92
CA LEU A 21 -40.00 -24.04 -4.90
C LEU A 21 -38.66 -24.06 -4.16
N THR A 22 -38.25 -25.22 -3.66
CA THR A 22 -36.87 -25.43 -3.23
C THR A 22 -36.01 -25.56 -4.49
N MET A 23 -35.25 -24.51 -4.84
CA MET A 23 -34.16 -24.65 -5.80
C MET A 23 -33.10 -25.55 -5.17
N ALA A 24 -33.14 -26.83 -5.52
CA ALA A 24 -32.00 -27.73 -5.37
C ALA A 24 -30.92 -27.24 -6.35
N CYS A 25 -29.80 -26.78 -5.82
CA CYS A 25 -28.60 -26.59 -6.61
C CYS A 25 -28.06 -28.00 -6.93
N SER A 26 -28.35 -28.53 -8.11
CA SER A 26 -27.59 -29.67 -8.63
C SER A 26 -26.14 -29.23 -8.76
N LYS A 27 -25.24 -29.86 -8.02
CA LYS A 27 -23.83 -29.87 -8.39
C LYS A 27 -23.75 -30.71 -9.65
N ASP A 28 -23.62 -30.07 -10.81
CA ASP A 28 -23.12 -30.77 -11.99
C ASP A 28 -21.65 -31.08 -11.74
N ASN A 29 -21.39 -32.34 -11.43
CA ASN A 29 -20.03 -32.87 -11.32
C ASN A 29 -19.60 -33.29 -12.72
N THR A 30 -19.13 -32.33 -13.51
CA THR A 30 -18.58 -32.62 -14.84
C THR A 30 -17.20 -33.27 -14.65
N GLU A 31 -17.14 -34.60 -14.75
CA GLU A 31 -15.87 -35.30 -14.83
C GLU A 31 -15.19 -34.98 -16.18
N ILE A 32 -14.00 -34.39 -16.11
CA ILE A 32 -13.15 -34.13 -17.28
C ILE A 32 -12.18 -35.30 -17.42
N THR A 33 -12.42 -36.20 -18.38
CA THR A 33 -11.39 -37.12 -18.86
C THR A 33 -10.37 -36.37 -19.71
N THR A 34 -9.12 -36.29 -19.24
CA THR A 34 -8.03 -35.60 -19.94
C THR A 34 -7.33 -36.55 -20.92
N ASN A 35 -7.28 -36.17 -22.20
CA ASN A 35 -6.31 -36.71 -23.15
C ASN A 35 -5.27 -35.62 -23.43
N ALA A 36 -4.01 -35.90 -23.15
CA ALA A 36 -2.92 -34.93 -23.24
C ALA A 36 -2.73 -34.45 -24.69
N GLY A 37 -2.86 -33.14 -24.94
CA GLY A 37 -2.37 -32.56 -26.20
C GLY A 37 -2.98 -31.23 -26.66
N ASN A 38 -4.23 -30.89 -26.31
CA ASN A 38 -4.88 -29.70 -26.87
C ASN A 38 -5.37 -28.73 -25.78
N ALA A 39 -5.16 -27.43 -26.01
CA ALA A 39 -5.64 -26.36 -25.14
C ALA A 39 -7.17 -26.37 -25.05
N VAL A 40 -7.69 -26.31 -23.83
CA VAL A 40 -9.13 -26.20 -23.55
C VAL A 40 -9.52 -24.72 -23.67
N PRO A 41 -10.43 -24.34 -24.59
CA PRO A 41 -10.91 -22.97 -24.66
C PRO A 41 -11.80 -22.66 -23.45
N ILE A 42 -11.49 -21.58 -22.73
CA ILE A 42 -12.40 -20.97 -21.75
C ILE A 42 -13.49 -20.24 -22.54
N ASP A 43 -14.72 -20.74 -22.50
CA ASP A 43 -15.84 -20.25 -23.30
C ASP A 43 -16.38 -18.89 -22.80
N SER A 44 -16.21 -18.55 -21.51
CA SER A 44 -16.50 -17.21 -20.98
C SER A 44 -15.91 -16.97 -19.59
N VAL A 45 -15.25 -15.83 -19.40
CA VAL A 45 -14.99 -15.26 -18.06
C VAL A 45 -16.15 -14.32 -17.75
N ALA A 46 -17.07 -14.75 -16.88
CA ALA A 46 -18.12 -13.87 -16.38
C ALA A 46 -17.60 -13.09 -15.16
N THR A 47 -17.39 -11.77 -15.32
CA THR A 47 -17.29 -10.85 -14.20
C THR A 47 -18.69 -10.58 -13.67
N ILE A 48 -19.07 -11.24 -12.57
CA ILE A 48 -20.30 -10.93 -11.85
C ILE A 48 -20.04 -9.63 -11.08
N SER A 49 -20.47 -8.49 -11.63
CA SER A 49 -20.45 -7.21 -10.92
C SER A 49 -21.57 -7.19 -9.89
N THR A 50 -21.28 -7.64 -8.68
CA THR A 50 -22.14 -7.38 -7.52
C THR A 50 -22.04 -5.90 -7.13
N SER A 51 -22.95 -5.45 -6.26
CA SER A 51 -22.78 -4.14 -5.59
C SER A 51 -21.37 -4.07 -4.98
N PRO A 52 -20.68 -2.92 -5.04
CA PRO A 52 -19.41 -2.76 -4.34
C PRO A 52 -19.60 -3.08 -2.86
N GLU A 53 -18.87 -4.09 -2.38
CA GLU A 53 -18.77 -4.37 -0.95
C GLU A 53 -17.75 -3.37 -0.38
N GLY A 54 -18.20 -2.46 0.49
CA GLY A 54 -17.34 -1.46 1.09
C GLY A 54 -18.12 -0.37 1.83
N ASN A 55 -17.55 0.15 2.91
CA ASN A 55 -18.11 1.32 3.59
C ASN A 55 -17.96 2.55 2.68
N THR A 56 -19.07 3.20 2.32
CA THR A 56 -19.06 4.46 1.56
C THR A 56 -18.81 5.69 2.45
N ASP A 57 -18.76 5.52 3.76
CA ASP A 57 -18.41 6.60 4.68
C ASP A 57 -17.00 7.07 4.40
N ARG A 58 -16.87 8.39 4.31
CA ARG A 58 -15.56 9.02 4.26
C ARG A 58 -14.98 8.93 5.67
N ALA A 59 -14.05 8.00 5.89
CA ALA A 59 -13.20 7.97 7.08
C ALA A 59 -12.22 9.16 7.07
N VAL A 60 -12.74 10.39 7.12
CA VAL A 60 -11.94 11.61 7.11
C VAL A 60 -11.32 11.82 8.49
N ASN A 61 -10.00 11.70 8.56
CA ASN A 61 -9.24 12.15 9.71
C ASN A 61 -8.65 13.53 9.40
N ALA A 62 -8.99 14.53 10.21
CA ALA A 62 -8.48 15.89 10.01
C ALA A 62 -6.95 15.97 10.09
N GLU A 63 -6.31 15.04 10.81
CA GLU A 63 -4.86 14.95 10.92
C GLU A 63 -4.19 14.31 9.69
N ASP A 64 -4.96 13.78 8.74
CA ASP A 64 -4.48 13.27 7.46
C ASP A 64 -4.45 14.38 6.39
N LEU A 65 -5.02 15.55 6.68
CA LEU A 65 -4.98 16.69 5.78
C LEU A 65 -3.65 17.42 5.94
N LEU A 66 -2.85 17.45 4.86
CA LEU A 66 -1.58 18.18 4.83
C LEU A 66 -1.75 19.67 5.21
N ALA A 67 -2.86 20.29 4.81
CA ALA A 67 -3.19 21.68 5.12
C ALA A 67 -3.37 21.96 6.63
N ASN A 68 -3.61 20.93 7.44
CA ASN A 68 -3.73 21.03 8.90
C ASN A 68 -2.40 20.75 9.63
N ALA A 69 -1.31 20.51 8.89
CA ALA A 69 0.02 20.31 9.45
C ALA A 69 0.92 21.53 9.15
N THR A 70 1.81 21.85 10.08
CA THR A 70 2.80 22.92 9.93
C THR A 70 4.20 22.31 9.81
N PHE A 71 4.98 22.83 8.85
CA PHE A 71 6.38 22.48 8.66
C PHE A 71 7.19 23.76 8.53
N SER A 72 7.90 24.15 9.59
CA SER A 72 8.57 25.44 9.73
C SER A 72 10.03 25.40 9.27
N SER A 73 10.63 24.21 9.17
CA SER A 73 12.01 24.03 8.73
C SER A 73 12.09 23.11 7.53
N THR A 74 12.89 23.50 6.53
CA THR A 74 13.08 22.73 5.30
C THR A 74 14.52 22.25 5.18
N VAL A 75 14.67 20.96 4.92
CA VAL A 75 15.92 20.28 4.58
C VAL A 75 15.82 19.85 3.12
N SER A 76 16.86 20.09 2.31
CA SER A 76 16.87 19.65 0.90
C SER A 76 18.03 18.72 0.62
N ILE A 77 17.76 17.69 -0.20
CA ILE A 77 18.72 16.71 -0.68
C ILE A 77 18.51 16.58 -2.18
N ALA A 78 19.54 16.93 -2.96
CA ALA A 78 19.52 16.84 -4.41
C ALA A 78 20.55 15.79 -4.88
N PHE A 79 20.06 14.80 -5.62
CA PHE A 79 20.86 13.74 -6.23
C PHE A 79 21.39 14.17 -7.61
N GLY A 80 22.63 13.79 -7.92
CA GLY A 80 23.28 14.07 -9.19
C GLY A 80 24.63 13.38 -9.24
N SER A 81 25.63 13.98 -9.91
CA SER A 81 27.01 13.46 -9.90
C SER A 81 27.59 13.38 -8.48
N SER A 82 27.12 14.26 -7.59
CA SER A 82 27.33 14.21 -6.15
C SER A 82 26.01 14.58 -5.45
N VAL A 83 25.81 14.07 -4.23
CA VAL A 83 24.65 14.43 -3.43
C VAL A 83 24.89 15.80 -2.77
N THR A 84 23.95 16.73 -2.93
CA THR A 84 24.01 18.05 -2.28
C THR A 84 22.98 18.10 -1.15
N ILE A 85 23.42 18.45 0.06
CA ILE A 85 22.57 18.46 1.26
C ILE A 85 22.57 19.86 1.89
N SER A 86 21.38 20.43 2.08
CA SER A 86 21.17 21.64 2.88
C SER A 86 20.37 21.30 4.12
N ASN A 87 21.01 21.35 5.29
CA ASN A 87 20.39 20.99 6.57
C ASN A 87 20.52 22.15 7.58
N PRO A 88 19.55 23.07 7.65
CA PRO A 88 19.55 24.15 8.65
C PRO A 88 19.33 23.65 10.10
N LEU A 89 18.95 22.38 10.26
CA LEU A 89 18.73 21.70 11.53
C LEU A 89 19.92 20.81 11.95
N ALA A 90 21.07 20.92 11.29
CA ALA A 90 22.30 20.25 11.70
C ALA A 90 22.67 20.63 13.15
N GLY A 91 22.86 19.62 14.01
CA GLY A 91 23.08 19.82 15.44
C GLY A 91 21.85 20.28 16.24
N LYS A 92 20.68 20.42 15.58
CA LYS A 92 19.41 20.86 16.17
C LYS A 92 18.32 19.79 16.03
N GLY A 93 18.72 18.52 16.03
CA GLY A 93 17.80 17.38 16.01
C GLY A 93 17.57 16.73 14.65
N VAL A 94 18.19 17.21 13.56
CA VAL A 94 18.25 16.48 12.28
C VAL A 94 19.71 16.17 11.94
N ALA A 95 20.03 14.88 11.94
CA ALA A 95 21.32 14.36 11.47
C ALA A 95 21.13 13.71 10.10
N ILE A 96 22.09 13.93 9.20
CA ILE A 96 22.11 13.31 7.87
C ILE A 96 23.49 12.76 7.62
N THR A 97 23.56 11.48 7.26
CA THR A 97 24.79 10.85 6.75
C THR A 97 24.56 10.47 5.30
N GLU A 98 25.57 10.66 4.47
CA GLU A 98 25.58 10.24 3.08
C GLU A 98 26.83 9.40 2.82
N SER A 99 26.66 8.31 2.08
CA SER A 99 27.76 7.48 1.62
C SER A 99 27.41 6.85 0.28
N ASN A 100 28.19 7.15 -0.76
CA ASN A 100 28.04 6.57 -2.10
C ASN A 100 26.62 6.69 -2.71
N GLY A 101 25.91 7.78 -2.41
CA GLY A 101 24.53 7.99 -2.86
C GLY A 101 23.46 7.44 -1.91
N ASP A 102 23.83 6.74 -0.84
CA ASP A 102 22.91 6.32 0.21
C ASP A 102 22.81 7.38 1.29
N VAL A 103 21.60 7.90 1.50
CA VAL A 103 21.32 8.96 2.46
C VAL A 103 20.50 8.40 3.61
N ILE A 104 20.97 8.61 4.84
CA ILE A 104 20.24 8.28 6.06
C ILE A 104 19.91 9.58 6.79
N ILE A 105 18.63 9.79 7.06
CA ILE A 105 18.08 10.93 7.81
C ILE A 105 17.60 10.43 9.17
N THR A 106 18.05 11.06 10.25
CA THR A 106 17.55 10.80 11.61
C THR A 106 17.05 12.11 12.21
N SER A 107 15.78 12.14 12.60
CA SER A 107 15.10 13.33 13.11
C SER A 107 14.40 13.10 14.46
N THR A 108 14.65 13.99 15.41
CA THR A 108 13.99 13.97 16.74
C THR A 108 13.04 15.15 16.95
N VAL A 109 13.00 16.10 16.01
CA VAL A 109 12.25 17.36 16.10
C VAL A 109 11.03 17.37 15.18
N ALA A 110 10.04 18.17 15.54
CA ALA A 110 8.78 18.29 14.80
C ALA A 110 8.91 19.32 13.66
N GLU A 111 7.86 19.40 12.83
CA GLU A 111 7.70 20.44 11.81
C GLU A 111 8.82 20.48 10.75
N VAL A 112 9.40 19.32 10.44
CA VAL A 112 10.43 19.19 9.39
C VAL A 112 9.80 18.81 8.06
N ALA A 113 10.14 19.56 7.02
CA ALA A 113 9.91 19.22 5.64
C ALA A 113 11.22 18.80 4.97
N TYR A 114 11.21 17.70 4.26
CA TYR A 114 12.29 17.23 3.41
C TYR A 114 11.92 17.43 1.95
N ILE A 115 12.84 17.93 1.14
CA ILE A 115 12.68 18.01 -0.31
C ILE A 115 13.75 17.12 -0.94
N LEU A 116 13.32 16.10 -1.70
CA LEU A 116 14.18 15.23 -2.48
C LEU A 116 14.03 15.55 -3.96
N SER A 117 15.15 15.70 -4.68
CA SER A 117 15.15 15.97 -6.11
C SER A 117 16.36 15.35 -6.81
N GLY A 118 16.35 15.37 -8.15
CA GLY A 118 17.49 14.98 -8.96
C GLY A 118 17.52 13.49 -9.27
N VAL A 119 18.68 13.00 -9.73
CA VAL A 119 18.81 11.65 -10.29
C VAL A 119 19.96 10.88 -9.65
N SER A 120 19.70 9.64 -9.22
CA SER A 120 20.73 8.66 -8.89
C SER A 120 20.34 7.26 -9.41
N ASN A 121 21.30 6.61 -10.06
CA ASN A 121 21.16 5.24 -10.56
C ASN A 121 21.63 4.18 -9.54
N ASN A 122 22.25 4.63 -8.45
CA ASN A 122 22.63 3.79 -7.32
C ASN A 122 22.63 4.67 -6.06
N GLY A 123 21.52 4.67 -5.35
CA GLY A 123 21.37 5.38 -4.09
C GLY A 123 20.03 5.10 -3.45
N SER A 124 19.93 5.43 -2.17
CA SER A 124 18.75 5.20 -1.37
C SER A 124 18.51 6.37 -0.42
N VAL A 125 17.28 6.47 0.07
CA VAL A 125 16.96 7.34 1.20
C VAL A 125 16.32 6.49 2.29
N LYS A 126 16.93 6.51 3.48
CA LYS A 126 16.35 5.95 4.70
C LYS A 126 16.00 7.08 5.67
N ILE A 127 14.82 7.03 6.28
CA ILE A 127 14.34 8.07 7.20
C ILE A 127 13.91 7.45 8.53
N TYR A 128 14.57 7.84 9.62
CA TYR A 128 14.08 7.68 10.99
C TYR A 128 13.53 9.01 11.47
N SER A 129 12.34 9.00 12.05
CA SER A 129 11.73 10.20 12.63
C SER A 129 10.87 9.88 13.84
N ASP A 130 11.05 10.64 14.90
CA ASP A 130 10.19 10.57 16.10
C ASP A 130 8.87 11.33 15.92
N LYS A 131 8.76 12.15 14.85
CA LYS A 131 7.63 13.06 14.59
C LYS A 131 7.06 12.88 13.19
N LYS A 132 5.82 13.35 12.98
CA LYS A 132 5.25 13.47 11.64
C LYS A 132 6.08 14.46 10.82
N PHE A 133 6.26 14.19 9.54
CA PHE A 133 7.10 14.99 8.65
C PHE A 133 6.48 15.11 7.26
N LYS A 134 6.93 16.10 6.49
CA LYS A 134 6.62 16.21 5.06
C LYS A 134 7.81 15.73 4.24
N LEU A 135 7.54 14.98 3.19
CA LEU A 135 8.51 14.56 2.20
C LEU A 135 8.01 14.97 0.81
N THR A 136 8.61 16.00 0.24
CA THR A 136 8.29 16.47 -1.11
C THR A 136 9.22 15.76 -2.11
N LEU A 137 8.63 15.08 -3.09
CA LEU A 137 9.35 14.52 -4.24
C LEU A 137 9.25 15.53 -5.39
N ASN A 138 10.40 16.12 -5.76
CA ASN A 138 10.48 17.22 -6.70
C ASN A 138 11.37 16.86 -7.89
N GLY A 139 10.85 16.03 -8.79
CA GLY A 139 11.59 15.52 -9.95
C GLY A 139 12.70 14.54 -9.54
N LEU A 140 12.40 13.63 -8.62
CA LEU A 140 13.33 12.63 -8.12
C LEU A 140 13.30 11.36 -8.98
N THR A 141 14.44 10.93 -9.51
CA THR A 141 14.64 9.57 -10.05
C THR A 141 15.69 8.86 -9.21
N LEU A 142 15.28 7.88 -8.40
CA LEU A 142 16.14 7.20 -7.44
C LEU A 142 16.08 5.69 -7.66
N THR A 143 17.20 5.11 -8.04
CA THR A 143 17.39 3.67 -8.14
C THR A 143 18.33 3.19 -7.04
N ASN A 144 17.87 2.26 -6.22
CA ASN A 144 18.74 1.45 -5.38
C ASN A 144 18.96 0.10 -6.08
N THR A 145 20.19 -0.41 -6.11
CA THR A 145 20.52 -1.68 -6.78
C THR A 145 20.44 -2.90 -5.87
N ASP A 146 20.46 -2.71 -4.55
CA ASP A 146 20.51 -3.77 -3.54
C ASP A 146 19.59 -3.54 -2.33
N GLY A 147 18.53 -2.74 -2.50
CA GLY A 147 17.58 -2.43 -1.44
C GLY A 147 16.40 -1.57 -1.90
N PRO A 148 15.57 -1.08 -0.96
CA PRO A 148 14.54 -0.08 -1.24
C PRO A 148 15.15 1.22 -1.77
N ALA A 149 14.45 1.90 -2.67
CA ALA A 149 14.80 3.27 -3.05
C ALA A 149 14.49 4.26 -1.91
N LEU A 150 13.33 4.10 -1.27
CA LEU A 150 12.91 4.94 -0.16
C LEU A 150 12.38 4.06 0.99
N ASN A 151 13.05 4.14 2.14
CA ASN A 151 12.80 3.32 3.30
C ASN A 151 12.50 4.17 4.55
N ILE A 152 11.23 4.30 4.90
CA ILE A 152 10.77 5.11 6.03
C ILE A 152 10.64 4.23 7.28
N GLN A 153 11.66 4.28 8.13
CA GLN A 153 11.76 3.59 9.41
C GLN A 153 11.16 4.45 10.54
N SER A 154 9.95 4.96 10.31
CA SER A 154 9.20 5.75 11.29
C SER A 154 7.78 5.23 11.36
N SER A 155 7.29 4.98 12.58
CA SER A 155 5.88 4.68 12.82
C SER A 155 4.98 5.92 12.76
N LYS A 156 5.55 7.10 12.49
CA LYS A 156 4.81 8.36 12.37
C LYS A 156 4.28 8.55 10.95
N ARG A 157 3.36 9.48 10.82
CA ARG A 157 2.77 9.88 9.55
C ARG A 157 3.79 10.62 8.69
N ALA A 158 3.96 10.17 7.46
CA ALA A 158 4.70 10.87 6.43
C ALA A 158 3.71 11.44 5.39
N PHE A 159 3.73 12.75 5.21
CA PHE A 159 3.02 13.40 4.12
C PHE A 159 3.92 13.45 2.89
N ILE A 160 3.59 12.66 1.88
CA ILE A 160 4.32 12.59 0.63
C ILE A 160 3.66 13.56 -0.36
N GLU A 161 4.38 14.62 -0.72
CA GLU A 161 3.91 15.64 -1.65
C GLU A 161 4.63 15.49 -3.00
N LEU A 162 3.87 15.22 -4.06
CA LEU A 162 4.40 15.17 -5.42
C LEU A 162 4.38 16.58 -6.01
N ALA A 163 5.54 17.20 -6.15
CA ALA A 163 5.64 18.57 -6.63
C ALA A 163 5.00 18.73 -8.01
N ASP A 164 4.29 19.83 -8.21
CA ASP A 164 3.56 20.10 -9.45
C ASP A 164 4.49 20.05 -10.67
N GLN A 165 3.95 19.56 -11.79
CA GLN A 165 4.68 19.42 -13.07
C GLN A 165 5.98 18.60 -12.97
N THR A 166 6.10 17.70 -12.01
CA THR A 166 7.25 16.78 -11.89
C THR A 166 6.87 15.32 -12.10
N THR A 167 7.85 14.56 -12.58
CA THR A 167 7.81 13.09 -12.62
C THR A 167 8.81 12.54 -11.64
N ASN A 168 8.36 11.65 -10.76
CA ASN A 168 9.19 11.00 -9.77
C ASN A 168 9.21 9.49 -10.02
N ILE A 169 10.39 8.89 -9.97
CA ILE A 169 10.60 7.46 -10.25
C ILE A 169 11.42 6.86 -9.12
N LEU A 170 10.90 5.82 -8.49
CA LEU A 170 11.59 5.03 -7.48
C LEU A 170 11.76 3.62 -8.01
N THR A 171 12.97 3.07 -7.95
CA THR A 171 13.28 1.71 -8.40
C THR A 171 14.14 0.99 -7.37
N ASP A 172 13.77 -0.23 -6.99
CA ASP A 172 14.55 -1.03 -6.04
C ASP A 172 15.45 -2.07 -6.71
N GLY A 173 16.26 -2.72 -5.86
CA GLY A 173 17.10 -3.84 -6.24
C GLY A 173 16.30 -5.13 -6.37
N ALA A 174 16.79 -6.05 -7.21
CA ALA A 174 16.19 -7.38 -7.34
C ALA A 174 16.33 -8.23 -6.06
N THR A 175 17.31 -7.90 -5.22
CA THR A 175 17.60 -8.50 -3.92
C THR A 175 17.90 -7.41 -2.93
N TYR A 176 17.55 -7.61 -1.66
CA TYR A 176 17.83 -6.65 -0.61
C TYR A 176 18.98 -7.12 0.27
N ALA A 177 19.86 -6.19 0.64
CA ALA A 177 20.85 -6.41 1.67
C ALA A 177 20.15 -6.84 2.98
N ALA A 178 20.63 -7.93 3.58
CA ALA A 178 20.02 -8.44 4.80
C ALA A 178 20.15 -7.43 5.94
N ASN A 179 19.02 -7.14 6.59
CA ASN A 179 18.97 -6.30 7.79
C ASN A 179 18.27 -7.09 8.90
N ALA A 180 18.92 -7.21 10.06
CA ALA A 180 18.44 -8.03 11.16
C ALA A 180 17.41 -7.30 12.05
N THR A 181 17.29 -5.98 11.93
CA THR A 181 16.53 -5.15 12.87
C THR A 181 15.40 -4.36 12.23
N GLU A 182 15.39 -4.27 10.89
CA GLU A 182 14.46 -3.41 10.15
C GLU A 182 13.82 -4.17 9.00
N ASP A 183 12.55 -3.87 8.75
CA ASP A 183 11.89 -4.35 7.56
C ASP A 183 12.33 -3.54 6.33
N GLN A 184 12.56 -4.25 5.24
CA GLN A 184 12.83 -3.70 3.92
C GLN A 184 12.07 -4.57 2.93
N LYS A 185 10.81 -4.21 2.62
CA LYS A 185 9.88 -5.14 1.95
C LYS A 185 9.34 -4.63 0.61
N ALA A 186 9.68 -3.41 0.21
CA ALA A 186 9.18 -2.78 -1.02
C ALA A 186 10.11 -1.65 -1.48
N THR A 187 9.94 -1.17 -2.71
CA THR A 187 10.69 -0.04 -3.27
C THR A 187 10.51 1.24 -2.49
N LEU A 188 9.26 1.49 -2.10
CA LEU A 188 8.85 2.50 -1.15
C LEU A 188 8.26 1.75 0.04
N PHE A 189 9.02 1.65 1.12
CA PHE A 189 8.60 0.99 2.34
C PHE A 189 8.41 2.01 3.46
N SER A 190 7.43 1.77 4.34
CA SER A 190 7.16 2.59 5.51
C SER A 190 6.59 1.73 6.64
N GLU A 191 7.14 1.90 7.84
CA GLU A 191 6.56 1.35 9.09
C GLU A 191 5.31 2.12 9.54
N GLY A 192 5.17 3.37 9.09
CA GLY A 192 4.10 4.29 9.44
C GLY A 192 3.15 4.58 8.30
N GLN A 193 2.19 5.46 8.58
CA GLN A 193 1.18 5.89 7.60
C GLN A 193 1.80 6.78 6.52
N LEU A 194 1.48 6.48 5.26
CA LEU A 194 1.82 7.30 4.10
C LEU A 194 0.58 8.04 3.59
N ILE A 195 0.70 9.34 3.37
CA ILE A 195 -0.38 10.15 2.81
C ILE A 195 0.16 10.88 1.58
N PHE A 196 -0.36 10.53 0.42
CA PHE A 196 0.05 11.14 -0.84
C PHE A 196 -0.83 12.31 -1.21
N SER A 197 -0.22 13.36 -1.74
CA SER A 197 -0.88 14.55 -2.24
C SER A 197 -0.03 15.22 -3.34
N GLY A 198 -0.57 16.28 -3.95
CA GLY A 198 0.13 17.03 -4.99
C GLY A 198 -0.28 16.64 -6.41
N GLN A 199 0.22 17.40 -7.38
CA GLN A 199 -0.20 17.32 -8.79
C GLN A 199 0.88 16.67 -9.68
N GLY A 200 2.06 16.34 -9.12
CA GLY A 200 3.09 15.57 -9.81
C GLY A 200 2.72 14.09 -9.97
N SER A 201 3.59 13.35 -10.64
CA SER A 201 3.45 11.90 -10.83
C SER A 201 4.51 11.11 -10.06
N LEU A 202 4.17 9.90 -9.67
CA LEU A 202 5.06 8.94 -9.02
C LEU A 202 4.94 7.56 -9.69
N SER A 203 6.07 7.04 -10.16
CA SER A 203 6.22 5.66 -10.61
C SER A 203 7.05 4.89 -9.59
N VAL A 204 6.51 3.80 -9.05
CA VAL A 204 7.20 2.92 -8.11
C VAL A 204 7.43 1.58 -8.80
N GLN A 205 8.69 1.22 -9.02
CA GLN A 205 9.10 0.05 -9.78
C GLN A 205 9.75 -1.00 -8.86
N GLY A 206 8.93 -1.96 -8.43
CA GLY A 206 9.38 -3.12 -7.66
C GLY A 206 9.99 -4.20 -8.54
N LYS A 207 11.27 -4.50 -8.29
CA LYS A 207 12.06 -5.60 -8.86
C LYS A 207 12.38 -6.67 -7.83
N LEU A 208 12.16 -6.40 -6.54
CA LEU A 208 12.38 -7.35 -5.45
C LEU A 208 11.75 -8.71 -5.79
N GLN A 209 12.59 -9.74 -5.91
CA GLN A 209 12.13 -11.10 -6.17
C GLN A 209 11.75 -11.78 -4.85
N THR A 210 10.46 -11.97 -4.61
CA THR A 210 9.99 -12.85 -3.54
C THR A 210 10.22 -14.31 -3.96
N ARG A 211 11.16 -14.99 -3.30
CA ARG A 211 11.23 -16.45 -3.41
C ARG A 211 10.04 -17.03 -2.67
N HIS A 212 9.01 -17.46 -3.40
CA HIS A 212 8.05 -18.43 -2.88
C HIS A 212 8.83 -19.72 -2.57
N LEU A 213 8.97 -20.02 -1.28
CA LEU A 213 9.39 -21.33 -0.77
C LEU A 213 8.14 -22.13 -0.38
#